data_AF-A0A6N6PX20-F1
#
_entry.id   AF-A0A6N6PX20-F1
#
_cell.length_a   1.000
_cell.length_b   1.000
_cell.length_c   1.000
_cell.angle_alpha   90.00
_cell.angle_beta   90.00
_cell.angle_gamma   90.00
#
_symmetry.space_group_name_H-M   'P 1'
#
loop_
_entity.id
_entity.type
_entity.pdbx_description
1 polymer ?
#
loop_
_entity_poly.entity_id
_entity_poly.type
_entity_poly.pdbx_seq_one_letter_code
_entity_poly.pdbx_strand_id
1 'polypeptide(L)'
;MDVGRVPRNPLGTLLAGAAMARRRGASGCPHEAGGKHGFRADQASRRPRARQQQPEGTDGDGRAGAKRFTLHAPLVRGTTSGMQILLLSGPDLIQNNPGLAIGLVVLVAVSLQTALALVGSVRRLAHQRRQLSRERERLAYLVRAAKSHWHNAELEKASWNGWRKFRVHKKVAECEDVCSLYLQPHDGKPIPGFQPGQYLTFGLDIPGRDRQLVRCYSLSESDIKREYYRVTIKKERAPRDKPGIPPGAASTYFNDTVREGDILNAKAPSGHFYMDTSKDAPVVLMGAGVGITPILAMANQIADSGSKREAWFFFVCRNGQEFMLRQDVERLRKVENIRIFVCFTKPAPGETKGRDYDRDGRLSIALLKEVLPSSTYDFFMCGSGPFMKDMYDGLIEWGVPDGRIHFEAFGPASVKRVATAKIGSPAAEAAPAGGKVAFAKSHVDAVWDGTAANLYELAKANGVRIDYGCGAGSCGSCVVAVKSGEVTYKDPPRFAVEAGSCLACVGCPKGDVVLDA
;
A
#
# COMPACT_ATOMS: atom_id res chain seq x y z
N MET A 1 26.85 -34.73 24.68
CA MET A 1 28.03 -33.89 24.96
C MET A 1 27.72 -32.48 24.48
N ASP A 2 28.20 -31.51 25.23
CA ASP A 2 27.63 -30.19 25.49
C ASP A 2 27.26 -29.28 24.32
N VAL A 3 26.14 -28.58 24.52
CA VAL A 3 25.71 -27.40 23.77
C VAL A 3 26.17 -26.16 24.53
N GLY A 4 26.90 -25.28 23.86
CA GLY A 4 27.54 -24.09 24.42
C GLY A 4 26.58 -23.10 25.08
N ARG A 5 26.92 -22.74 26.32
CA ARG A 5 26.27 -21.77 27.20
C ARG A 5 26.75 -20.35 26.86
N VAL A 6 25.83 -19.42 26.62
CA VAL A 6 26.10 -17.97 26.57
C VAL A 6 26.11 -17.40 28.00
N PRO A 7 27.06 -16.53 28.39
CA PRO A 7 27.15 -16.03 29.76
C PRO A 7 26.11 -14.93 30.05
N ARG A 8 25.45 -15.04 31.21
CA ARG A 8 24.65 -13.98 31.83
C ARG A 8 25.58 -13.04 32.61
N ASN A 9 25.44 -11.74 32.38
CA ASN A 9 26.11 -10.71 33.17
C ASN A 9 25.22 -10.33 34.38
N PRO A 10 25.73 -10.27 35.62
CA PRO A 10 24.96 -9.91 36.80
C PRO A 10 25.22 -8.46 37.22
N LEU A 11 24.17 -7.68 37.44
CA LEU A 11 24.21 -6.53 38.33
C LEU A 11 22.88 -6.47 39.09
N GLY A 12 22.98 -6.69 40.40
CA GLY A 12 21.88 -6.80 41.33
C GLY A 12 21.37 -5.45 41.83
N THR A 13 20.05 -5.42 42.02
CA THR A 13 19.34 -5.17 43.30
C THR A 13 19.80 -4.04 44.21
N LEU A 14 18.88 -3.07 44.44
CA LEU A 14 18.53 -2.38 45.70
C LEU A 14 17.53 -1.27 45.27
N LEU A 15 16.25 -1.25 45.64
CA LEU A 15 15.66 -1.21 46.98
C LEU A 15 14.16 -1.56 46.90
N ALA A 16 13.67 -2.34 47.87
CA ALA A 16 12.26 -2.49 48.20
C ALA A 16 12.06 -2.13 49.68
N GLY A 17 10.92 -1.51 49.98
CA GLY A 17 10.41 -1.22 51.33
C GLY A 17 10.06 0.26 51.49
N ALA A 18 8.93 0.67 52.07
CA ALA A 18 7.75 0.00 52.60
C ALA A 18 6.69 1.10 52.84
N ALA A 19 5.40 0.78 52.81
CA ALA A 19 4.36 1.26 53.74
C ALA A 19 2.94 1.13 53.16
N MET A 20 2.20 0.15 53.68
CA MET A 20 0.74 0.20 53.82
C MET A 20 0.38 1.04 55.05
N ALA A 21 -0.63 1.91 54.96
CA ALA A 21 -1.53 2.25 56.07
C ALA A 21 -2.84 2.90 55.59
N ARG A 22 -3.92 2.63 56.32
CA ARG A 22 -5.35 2.82 56.04
C ARG A 22 -5.90 4.20 56.48
N ARG A 23 -7.06 4.60 55.92
CA ARG A 23 -8.34 5.08 56.55
C ARG A 23 -9.11 5.93 55.51
N ARG A 24 -10.31 5.56 55.03
CA ARG A 24 -11.70 5.71 55.57
C ARG A 24 -12.18 7.15 55.82
N GLY A 25 -13.30 7.52 55.19
CA GLY A 25 -14.23 8.62 55.52
C GLY A 25 -14.70 9.38 54.28
N ALA A 26 -15.88 9.09 53.70
CA ALA A 26 -17.18 9.75 53.94
C ALA A 26 -17.31 11.09 53.15
N SER A 27 -18.42 11.55 52.55
CA SER A 27 -19.81 11.12 52.34
C SER A 27 -20.55 12.30 51.64
N GLY A 28 -21.57 12.03 50.81
CA GLY A 28 -22.70 12.95 50.48
C GLY A 28 -22.43 14.07 49.47
N CYS A 29 -23.03 14.12 48.28
CA CYS A 29 -24.45 14.29 47.86
C CYS A 29 -24.71 15.71 47.29
N PRO A 30 -25.73 15.88 46.42
CA PRO A 30 -25.71 16.80 45.27
C PRO A 30 -26.74 17.96 45.34
N HIS A 31 -26.62 18.93 44.43
CA HIS A 31 -27.70 19.84 43.96
C HIS A 31 -27.33 20.29 42.53
N GLU A 32 -28.10 19.96 41.49
CA GLU A 32 -29.37 20.55 41.03
C GLU A 32 -29.26 21.92 40.32
N ALA A 33 -29.76 21.88 39.08
CA ALA A 33 -30.67 22.83 38.43
C ALA A 33 -30.21 24.25 38.05
N GLY A 34 -30.33 24.53 36.75
CA GLY A 34 -31.30 25.54 36.29
C GLY A 34 -30.76 26.79 35.59
N GLY A 35 -31.39 27.13 34.45
CA GLY A 35 -31.38 28.47 33.82
C GLY A 35 -30.43 28.59 32.62
N LYS A 36 -30.84 28.39 31.36
CA LYS A 36 -31.66 29.28 30.51
C LYS A 36 -31.32 30.78 30.66
N HIS A 37 -30.57 31.31 29.68
CA HIS A 37 -30.85 32.59 29.03
C HIS A 37 -30.20 32.62 27.64
N GLY A 38 -31.02 32.83 26.61
CA GLY A 38 -30.54 33.30 25.31
C GLY A 38 -30.49 34.82 25.27
N PHE A 39 -29.72 35.38 24.34
CA PHE A 39 -30.12 36.48 23.44
C PHE A 39 -28.96 36.86 22.49
N ARG A 40 -29.34 37.12 21.22
CA ARG A 40 -28.75 38.00 20.17
C ARG A 40 -27.21 38.09 20.04
N ALA A 41 -26.63 37.72 18.90
CA ALA A 41 -26.52 38.53 17.68
C ALA A 41 -25.96 39.94 17.93
N ASP A 42 -24.72 40.23 17.55
CA ASP A 42 -24.41 40.98 16.32
C ASP A 42 -22.88 41.21 16.15
N GLN A 43 -22.50 41.46 14.90
CA GLN A 43 -21.35 42.27 14.46
C GLN A 43 -19.89 41.81 14.68
N ALA A 44 -19.33 41.32 13.57
CA ALA A 44 -18.17 41.86 12.89
C ALA A 44 -17.27 42.86 13.66
N SER A 45 -16.03 42.46 13.93
CA SER A 45 -14.92 43.40 14.00
C SER A 45 -13.73 42.86 13.21
N ARG A 46 -13.56 43.43 12.01
CA ARG A 46 -12.31 43.42 11.27
C ARG A 46 -11.22 44.04 12.15
N ARG A 47 -10.08 43.38 12.30
CA ARG A 47 -8.82 44.00 12.73
C ARG A 47 -7.71 43.69 11.73
N PRO A 48 -6.73 44.60 11.60
CA PRO A 48 -6.23 45.02 10.30
C PRO A 48 -4.95 44.30 9.91
N ARG A 49 -4.73 44.22 8.58
CA ARG A 49 -3.44 43.88 7.97
C ARG A 49 -2.37 44.86 8.44
N ALA A 50 -1.36 44.35 9.14
CA ALA A 50 -0.12 45.08 9.36
C ALA A 50 0.62 45.20 8.01
N ARG A 51 0.68 46.44 7.53
CA ARG A 51 1.42 46.92 6.36
C ARG A 51 2.79 47.34 6.88
N GLN A 52 3.83 46.54 6.64
CA GLN A 52 5.21 47.00 6.80
C GLN A 52 5.67 47.62 5.49
N GLN A 53 5.95 48.92 5.55
CA GLN A 53 6.59 49.71 4.50
C GLN A 53 8.07 49.32 4.39
N GLN A 54 8.52 49.26 3.13
CA GLN A 54 9.92 49.29 2.72
C GLN A 54 10.58 50.62 3.12
N PRO A 55 11.91 50.68 3.23
CA PRO A 55 12.68 51.83 2.81
C PRO A 55 13.13 51.67 1.34
N GLU A 56 12.97 52.77 0.61
CA GLU A 56 13.39 52.98 -0.78
C GLU A 56 14.91 53.11 -0.95
N GLY A 57 15.35 52.84 -2.17
CA GLY A 57 16.55 53.38 -2.81
C GLY A 57 17.54 52.31 -3.24
N THR A 58 17.97 52.16 -4.49
CA THR A 58 17.79 52.90 -5.74
C THR A 58 18.30 52.00 -6.88
N ASP A 59 17.71 52.16 -8.06
CA ASP A 59 18.25 51.91 -9.41
C ASP A 59 18.62 50.50 -9.89
N GLY A 60 18.00 50.10 -11.02
CA GLY A 60 18.53 49.06 -11.89
C GLY A 60 17.47 48.20 -12.61
N ASP A 61 16.80 48.79 -13.61
CA ASP A 61 16.03 48.08 -14.63
C ASP A 61 16.92 47.06 -15.39
N GLY A 62 16.42 45.84 -15.66
CA GLY A 62 17.29 44.79 -16.20
C GLY A 62 16.67 43.42 -16.45
N ARG A 63 15.60 43.37 -17.25
CA ARG A 63 15.05 42.15 -17.86
C ARG A 63 16.08 41.52 -18.82
N ALA A 64 16.58 40.33 -18.51
CA ALA A 64 17.32 39.48 -19.47
C ALA A 64 16.89 38.02 -19.24
N GLY A 65 16.16 37.33 -20.13
CA GLY A 65 16.39 37.26 -21.56
C GLY A 65 17.51 36.26 -21.81
N ALA A 66 17.16 34.98 -21.98
CA ALA A 66 18.10 33.94 -22.38
C ALA A 66 18.80 34.37 -23.67
N LYS A 67 20.05 34.84 -23.55
CA LYS A 67 20.93 35.12 -24.67
C LYS A 67 22.04 34.09 -24.65
N ARG A 68 22.13 33.34 -25.75
CA ARG A 68 23.32 32.59 -26.18
C ARG A 68 24.57 33.45 -25.90
N PHE A 69 25.48 32.94 -25.08
CA PHE A 69 26.84 33.46 -25.04
C PHE A 69 27.58 32.96 -26.29
N THR A 70 27.50 33.74 -27.37
CA THR A 70 28.52 33.75 -28.42
C THR A 70 29.69 34.58 -27.91
N LEU A 71 30.82 33.93 -27.66
CA LEU A 71 32.11 34.59 -27.42
C LEU A 71 32.53 35.33 -28.70
N HIS A 72 32.32 36.65 -28.74
CA HIS A 72 33.08 37.52 -29.64
C HIS A 72 34.45 37.75 -29.03
N ALA A 73 35.45 37.01 -29.51
CA ALA A 73 36.85 37.37 -29.33
C ALA A 73 37.14 38.62 -30.19
N PRO A 74 37.87 39.63 -29.69
CA PRO A 74 38.40 40.67 -30.57
C PRO A 74 39.37 39.99 -31.52
N LEU A 75 39.05 40.04 -32.82
CA LEU A 75 39.98 39.80 -33.90
C LEU A 75 41.04 40.90 -33.85
N VAL A 76 42.03 40.71 -32.96
CA VAL A 76 43.33 41.35 -33.11
C VAL A 76 43.89 40.80 -34.41
N ARG A 77 43.81 41.59 -35.48
CA ARG A 77 44.63 41.43 -36.69
C ARG A 77 46.08 41.71 -36.28
N GLY A 78 46.65 40.78 -35.53
CA GLY A 78 48.07 40.68 -35.26
C GLY A 78 48.72 40.06 -36.48
N THR A 79 49.46 40.89 -37.19
CA THR A 79 50.40 40.58 -38.28
C THR A 79 50.87 39.12 -38.29
N THR A 80 50.37 38.35 -39.26
CA THR A 80 50.87 37.04 -39.72
C THR A 80 52.23 37.17 -40.41
N SER A 81 53.20 37.83 -39.77
CA SER A 81 54.55 38.00 -40.31
C SER A 81 55.64 37.43 -39.41
N GLY A 82 55.39 37.29 -38.09
CA GLY A 82 56.36 36.67 -37.17
C GLY A 82 56.26 35.13 -37.09
N MET A 83 55.06 34.58 -37.26
CA MET A 83 54.81 33.13 -37.08
C MET A 83 55.09 32.30 -38.35
N GLN A 84 55.20 32.97 -39.50
CA GLN A 84 55.50 32.34 -40.79
C GLN A 84 57.01 32.20 -41.04
N ILE A 85 57.85 32.96 -40.34
CA ILE A 85 59.32 32.84 -40.40
C ILE A 85 59.82 31.66 -39.54
N LEU A 86 59.11 31.24 -38.50
CA LEU A 86 59.51 30.08 -37.67
C LEU A 86 59.18 28.72 -38.30
N LEU A 87 58.17 28.63 -39.17
CA LEU A 87 57.74 27.36 -39.79
C LEU A 87 58.47 27.04 -41.10
N LEU A 88 59.09 28.05 -41.75
CA LEU A 88 59.83 27.87 -43.00
C LEU A 88 61.36 27.79 -42.82
N SER A 89 61.87 27.94 -41.60
CA SER A 89 63.30 27.73 -41.24
C SER A 89 63.51 26.69 -40.12
N GLY A 90 62.44 26.14 -39.57
CA GLY A 90 62.46 25.18 -38.46
C GLY A 90 63.18 23.85 -38.74
N PRO A 91 63.08 23.23 -39.94
CA PRO A 91 63.76 21.97 -40.23
C PRO A 91 65.29 22.10 -40.23
N ASP A 92 65.83 23.19 -40.79
CA ASP A 92 67.28 23.41 -40.91
C ASP A 92 67.95 23.79 -39.57
N LEU A 93 67.21 24.45 -38.67
CA LEU A 93 67.67 24.77 -37.32
C LEU A 93 67.72 23.55 -36.38
N ILE A 94 66.83 22.58 -36.62
CA ILE A 94 66.74 21.31 -35.87
C ILE A 94 67.78 20.30 -36.40
N GLN A 95 68.08 20.30 -37.69
CA GLN A 95 69.11 19.42 -38.28
C GLN A 95 70.55 19.79 -37.88
N ASN A 96 70.85 21.08 -37.65
CA ASN A 96 72.19 21.54 -37.27
C ASN A 96 72.43 21.68 -35.75
N ASN A 97 71.44 21.39 -34.91
CA ASN A 97 71.57 21.59 -33.47
C ASN A 97 70.89 20.46 -32.65
N PRO A 98 71.59 19.34 -32.39
CA PRO A 98 71.00 18.15 -31.76
C PRO A 98 70.42 18.43 -30.37
N GLY A 99 70.94 19.43 -29.65
CA GLY A 99 70.41 19.84 -28.34
C GLY A 99 68.97 20.37 -28.40
N LEU A 100 68.59 21.05 -29.50
CA LEU A 100 67.25 21.63 -29.66
C LEU A 100 66.22 20.55 -30.00
N ALA A 101 66.60 19.56 -30.82
CA ALA A 101 65.79 18.38 -31.11
C ALA A 101 65.51 17.56 -29.84
N ILE A 102 66.54 17.31 -29.02
CA ILE A 102 66.41 16.59 -27.75
C ILE A 102 65.49 17.35 -26.79
N GLY A 103 65.64 18.67 -26.67
CA GLY A 103 64.78 19.51 -25.83
C GLY A 103 63.29 19.44 -26.21
N LEU A 104 62.98 19.46 -27.51
CA LEU A 104 61.62 19.33 -28.03
C LEU A 104 61.01 17.95 -27.73
N VAL A 105 61.78 16.88 -27.90
CA VAL A 105 61.35 15.51 -27.54
C VAL A 105 61.04 15.40 -26.06
N VAL A 106 61.90 15.94 -25.18
CA VAL A 106 61.67 15.96 -23.73
C VAL A 106 60.41 16.76 -23.38
N LEU A 107 60.21 17.93 -24.02
CA LEU A 107 59.05 18.78 -23.75
C LEU A 107 57.73 18.10 -24.17
N VAL A 108 57.72 17.42 -25.32
CA VAL A 108 56.58 16.61 -25.77
C VAL A 108 56.32 15.45 -24.82
N ALA A 109 57.37 14.74 -24.39
CA ALA A 109 57.24 13.61 -23.45
C ALA A 109 56.66 14.06 -22.09
N VAL A 110 57.15 15.16 -21.52
CA VAL A 110 56.63 15.73 -20.25
C VAL A 110 55.19 16.24 -20.43
N SER A 111 54.88 16.87 -21.56
CA SER A 111 53.51 17.32 -21.87
C SER A 111 52.55 16.14 -22.00
N LEU A 112 52.98 15.04 -22.64
CA LEU A 112 52.20 13.81 -22.75
C LEU A 112 51.99 13.15 -21.38
N GLN A 113 53.05 13.06 -20.56
CA GLN A 113 52.99 12.48 -19.23
C GLN A 113 52.07 13.27 -18.28
N THR A 114 52.13 14.60 -18.32
CA THR A 114 51.24 15.48 -17.56
C THR A 114 49.79 15.37 -18.04
N ALA A 115 49.54 15.32 -19.35
CA ALA A 115 48.21 15.09 -19.91
C ALA A 115 47.62 13.73 -19.47
N LEU A 116 48.40 12.65 -19.52
CA LEU A 116 47.99 11.33 -19.04
C LEU A 116 47.71 11.32 -17.53
N ALA A 117 48.55 11.98 -16.73
CA ALA A 117 48.34 12.12 -15.30
C ALA A 117 47.07 12.92 -14.97
N LEU A 118 46.77 13.97 -15.75
CA LEU A 118 45.55 14.76 -15.61
C LEU A 118 44.31 13.93 -15.96
N VAL A 119 44.31 13.21 -17.09
CA VAL A 119 43.23 12.30 -17.48
C VAL A 119 43.03 11.21 -16.43
N GLY A 120 44.11 10.62 -15.91
CA GLY A 120 44.06 9.65 -14.82
C GLY A 120 43.45 10.23 -13.55
N SER A 121 43.78 11.48 -13.21
CA SER A 121 43.24 12.17 -12.02
C SER A 121 41.76 12.52 -12.19
N VAL A 122 41.35 13.00 -13.36
CA VAL A 122 39.93 13.24 -13.68
C VAL A 122 39.13 11.93 -13.64
N ARG A 123 39.67 10.84 -14.22
CA ARG A 123 39.04 9.50 -14.15
C ARG A 123 38.92 8.99 -12.72
N ARG A 124 39.96 9.16 -11.89
CA ARG A 124 39.94 8.80 -10.46
C ARG A 124 38.88 9.59 -9.69
N LEU A 125 38.81 10.91 -9.86
CA LEU A 125 37.80 11.75 -9.23
C LEU A 125 36.39 11.39 -9.69
N ALA A 126 36.19 11.13 -10.98
CA ALA A 126 34.91 10.66 -11.52
C ALA A 126 34.52 9.30 -10.93
N HIS A 127 35.48 8.38 -10.77
CA HIS A 127 35.26 7.08 -10.15
C HIS A 127 34.91 7.21 -8.65
N GLN A 128 35.66 8.03 -7.90
CA GLN A 128 35.37 8.32 -6.49
C GLN A 128 34.00 8.95 -6.29
N ARG A 129 33.60 9.90 -7.15
CA ARG A 129 32.24 10.48 -7.12
C ARG A 129 31.17 9.43 -7.36
N ARG A 130 31.37 8.51 -8.31
CA ARG A 130 30.44 7.39 -8.58
C ARG A 130 30.37 6.42 -7.40
N GLN A 131 31.50 6.10 -6.76
CA GLN A 131 31.52 5.26 -5.56
C GLN A 131 30.76 5.92 -4.40
N LEU A 132 31.04 7.18 -4.10
CA LEU A 132 30.32 7.94 -3.06
C LEU A 132 28.82 8.05 -3.37
N SER A 133 28.42 8.20 -4.64
CA SER A 133 27.00 8.18 -5.04
C SER A 133 26.35 6.84 -4.69
N ARG A 134 26.98 5.73 -5.07
CA ARG A 134 26.49 4.38 -4.77
C ARG A 134 26.45 4.08 -3.28
N GLU A 135 27.45 4.54 -2.52
CA GLU A 135 27.49 4.41 -1.07
C GLU A 135 26.38 5.23 -0.40
N ARG A 136 26.12 6.46 -0.86
CA ARG A 136 25.00 7.28 -0.39
C ARG A 136 23.66 6.63 -0.73
N GLU A 137 23.49 6.10 -1.92
CA GLU A 137 22.28 5.36 -2.34
C GLU A 137 22.08 4.11 -1.47
N ARG A 138 23.15 3.33 -1.24
CA ARG A 138 23.12 2.15 -0.36
C ARG A 138 22.77 2.52 1.08
N LEU A 139 23.37 3.57 1.63
CA LEU A 139 23.09 4.05 2.98
C LEU A 139 21.64 4.55 3.08
N ALA A 140 21.16 5.31 2.09
CA ALA A 140 19.78 5.77 2.03
C ALA A 140 18.79 4.59 1.98
N TYR A 141 19.11 3.55 1.21
CA TYR A 141 18.34 2.31 1.18
C TYR A 141 18.33 1.61 2.55
N LEU A 142 19.49 1.43 3.19
CA LEU A 142 19.60 0.79 4.51
C LEU A 142 18.84 1.56 5.59
N VAL A 143 18.96 2.89 5.61
CA VAL A 143 18.21 3.75 6.55
C VAL A 143 16.71 3.60 6.32
N ARG A 144 16.25 3.53 5.08
CA ARG A 144 14.83 3.37 4.76
C ARG A 144 14.31 1.98 5.12
N ALA A 145 15.06 0.93 4.80
CA ALA A 145 14.73 -0.43 5.21
C ALA A 145 14.66 -0.54 6.73
N ALA A 146 15.65 0.02 7.45
CA ALA A 146 15.65 0.07 8.91
C ALA A 146 14.42 0.83 9.45
N LYS A 147 14.11 2.01 8.91
CA LYS A 147 12.90 2.76 9.28
C LYS A 147 11.63 1.94 9.08
N SER A 148 11.52 1.20 7.98
CA SER A 148 10.38 0.32 7.71
C SER A 148 10.28 -0.83 8.71
N HIS A 149 11.39 -1.49 9.03
CA HIS A 149 11.41 -2.53 10.07
C HIS A 149 10.99 -2.00 11.44
N TRP A 150 11.52 -0.85 11.86
CA TRP A 150 11.13 -0.19 13.10
C TRP A 150 9.64 0.20 13.09
N HIS A 151 9.16 0.73 11.97
CA HIS A 151 7.76 1.07 11.81
C HIS A 151 6.87 -0.17 11.95
N ASN A 152 7.18 -1.28 11.29
CA ASN A 152 6.43 -2.54 11.40
C ASN A 152 6.43 -3.09 12.83
N ALA A 153 7.57 -3.08 13.51
CA ALA A 153 7.65 -3.51 14.91
C ALA A 153 6.79 -2.62 15.83
N GLU A 154 6.70 -1.32 15.53
CA GLU A 154 5.81 -0.41 16.25
C GLU A 154 4.34 -0.67 15.95
N LEU A 155 3.99 -1.03 14.70
CA LEU A 155 2.64 -1.47 14.34
C LEU A 155 2.23 -2.72 15.14
N GLU A 156 3.13 -3.70 15.25
CA GLU A 156 2.90 -4.92 16.02
C GLU A 156 2.70 -4.61 17.52
N LYS A 157 3.53 -3.74 18.10
CA LYS A 157 3.38 -3.33 19.51
C LYS A 157 2.11 -2.53 19.79
N ALA A 158 1.71 -1.67 18.84
CA ALA A 158 0.51 -0.86 18.94
C ALA A 158 -0.78 -1.64 18.59
N SER A 159 -0.64 -2.85 18.04
CA SER A 159 -1.76 -3.75 17.74
C SER A 159 -2.54 -4.13 19.01
N TRP A 160 -3.76 -4.64 18.83
CA TRP A 160 -4.60 -5.10 19.93
C TRP A 160 -5.17 -6.49 19.65
N ASN A 161 -5.40 -7.23 20.72
CA ASN A 161 -6.05 -8.53 20.66
C ASN A 161 -7.57 -8.38 20.81
N GLY A 162 -8.33 -9.17 20.03
CA GLY A 162 -9.79 -9.17 20.07
C GLY A 162 -10.42 -7.91 19.48
N TRP A 163 -11.52 -7.47 20.07
CA TRP A 163 -12.34 -6.36 19.57
C TRP A 163 -12.02 -5.06 20.29
N ARG A 164 -11.80 -3.97 19.54
CA ARG A 164 -11.72 -2.60 20.03
C ARG A 164 -12.86 -1.78 19.46
N LYS A 165 -13.39 -0.87 20.28
CA LYS A 165 -14.52 -0.01 19.93
C LYS A 165 -14.05 1.24 19.19
N PHE A 166 -14.67 1.53 18.07
CA PHE A 166 -14.47 2.73 17.26
C PHE A 166 -15.77 3.48 17.10
N ARG A 167 -15.73 4.81 17.23
CA ARG A 167 -16.84 5.69 16.91
C ARG A 167 -16.80 6.05 15.43
N VAL A 168 -17.94 6.03 14.77
CA VAL A 168 -18.13 6.63 13.45
C VAL A 168 -18.10 8.14 13.61
N HIS A 169 -16.94 8.75 13.39
CA HIS A 169 -16.76 10.19 13.48
C HIS A 169 -17.45 10.92 12.32
N LYS A 170 -17.40 10.33 11.13
CA LYS A 170 -17.99 10.90 9.91
C LYS A 170 -18.45 9.79 8.96
N LYS A 171 -19.55 10.02 8.25
CA LYS A 171 -20.06 9.14 7.17
C LYS A 171 -20.32 9.96 5.91
N VAL A 172 -19.69 9.57 4.81
CA VAL A 172 -19.78 10.27 3.51
C VAL A 172 -20.39 9.33 2.49
N ALA A 173 -21.43 9.77 1.77
CA ALA A 173 -21.90 9.08 0.57
C ALA A 173 -20.95 9.39 -0.58
N GLU A 174 -20.30 8.36 -1.12
CA GLU A 174 -19.33 8.51 -2.23
C GLU A 174 -20.03 8.44 -3.58
N CYS A 175 -20.97 7.51 -3.71
CA CYS A 175 -21.85 7.37 -4.86
C CYS A 175 -23.07 6.51 -4.47
N GLU A 176 -23.94 6.18 -5.44
CA GLU A 176 -25.04 5.25 -5.21
C GLU A 176 -24.47 3.94 -4.61
N ASP A 177 -25.08 3.49 -3.51
CA ASP A 177 -24.69 2.30 -2.74
C ASP A 177 -23.30 2.30 -2.10
N VAL A 178 -22.57 3.41 -2.07
CA VAL A 178 -21.21 3.43 -1.48
C VAL A 178 -21.10 4.53 -0.45
N CYS A 179 -20.67 4.17 0.76
CA CYS A 179 -20.32 5.13 1.80
C CYS A 179 -18.91 4.92 2.36
N SER A 180 -18.23 6.01 2.70
CA SER A 180 -17.02 6.00 3.51
C SER A 180 -17.35 6.28 4.98
N LEU A 181 -16.77 5.50 5.89
CA LEU A 181 -16.83 5.70 7.33
C LEU A 181 -15.45 6.11 7.83
N TYR A 182 -15.40 7.20 8.61
CA TYR A 182 -14.21 7.68 9.28
C TYR A 182 -14.33 7.29 10.76
N LEU A 183 -13.39 6.48 11.23
CA LEU A 183 -13.48 5.75 12.49
C LEU A 183 -12.40 6.25 13.45
N GLN A 184 -12.82 6.70 14.62
CA GLN A 184 -11.92 7.12 15.70
C GLN A 184 -12.01 6.17 16.89
N PRO A 185 -10.92 5.89 17.61
CA PRO A 185 -10.97 5.06 18.79
C PRO A 185 -11.93 5.63 19.83
N HIS A 186 -12.88 4.82 20.29
CA HIS A 186 -13.83 5.26 21.29
C HIS A 186 -13.16 5.51 22.65
N ASP A 187 -12.05 4.81 22.91
CA ASP A 187 -11.25 4.92 24.13
C ASP A 187 -10.32 6.15 24.18
N GLY A 188 -10.28 6.96 23.11
CA GLY A 188 -9.42 8.14 23.01
C GLY A 188 -7.91 7.86 22.94
N LYS A 189 -7.51 6.58 22.91
CA LYS A 189 -6.09 6.20 22.76
C LYS A 189 -5.65 6.37 21.30
N PRO A 190 -4.33 6.47 21.03
CA PRO A 190 -3.82 6.58 19.67
C PRO A 190 -4.33 5.48 18.73
N ILE A 191 -4.37 5.83 17.44
CA ILE A 191 -4.66 4.91 16.34
C ILE A 191 -3.35 4.24 15.93
N PRO A 192 -3.24 2.91 16.04
CA PRO A 192 -2.10 2.16 15.52
C PRO A 192 -1.99 2.37 14.02
N GLY A 193 -0.77 2.43 13.50
CA GLY A 193 -0.63 2.51 12.05
C GLY A 193 -1.01 1.19 11.36
N PHE A 194 -0.89 1.18 10.04
CA PHE A 194 -1.16 0.01 9.19
C PHE A 194 -0.30 0.06 7.92
N GLN A 195 -0.21 -1.07 7.23
CA GLN A 195 0.40 -1.13 5.91
C GLN A 195 -0.65 -0.83 4.82
N PRO A 196 -0.33 0.00 3.81
CA PRO A 196 -1.29 0.42 2.80
C PRO A 196 -1.77 -0.77 1.96
N GLY A 197 -3.04 -1.14 2.14
CA GLY A 197 -3.68 -2.32 1.56
C GLY A 197 -4.30 -3.27 2.59
N GLN A 198 -3.92 -3.14 3.87
CA GLN A 198 -4.56 -3.89 4.96
C GLN A 198 -6.03 -3.51 5.18
N TYR A 199 -6.74 -4.35 5.92
CA TYR A 199 -8.16 -4.21 6.24
C TYR A 199 -8.44 -4.24 7.73
N LEU A 200 -9.61 -3.72 8.12
CA LEU A 200 -10.20 -3.95 9.44
C LEU A 200 -11.21 -5.08 9.37
N THR A 201 -11.25 -5.91 10.42
CA THR A 201 -12.30 -6.93 10.60
C THR A 201 -13.34 -6.37 11.58
N PHE A 202 -14.59 -6.26 11.15
CA PHE A 202 -15.70 -5.78 11.96
C PHE A 202 -16.55 -6.92 12.49
N GLY A 203 -16.99 -6.78 13.73
CA GLY A 203 -18.02 -7.61 14.34
C GLY A 203 -19.31 -6.81 14.44
N LEU A 204 -20.33 -7.19 13.68
CA LEU A 204 -21.59 -6.44 13.56
C LEU A 204 -22.75 -7.14 14.25
N ASP A 205 -23.30 -6.48 15.27
CA ASP A 205 -24.51 -6.91 15.95
C ASP A 205 -25.72 -6.37 15.18
N ILE A 206 -26.15 -7.10 14.15
CA ILE A 206 -27.24 -6.68 13.26
C ILE A 206 -28.58 -7.10 13.88
N PRO A 207 -29.56 -6.18 14.04
CA PRO A 207 -30.89 -6.51 14.55
C PRO A 207 -31.55 -7.66 13.78
N GLY A 208 -32.20 -8.57 14.51
CA GLY A 208 -32.83 -9.77 13.92
C GLY A 208 -31.86 -10.91 13.61
N ARG A 209 -30.62 -10.86 14.12
CA ARG A 209 -29.69 -12.00 14.08
C ARG A 209 -29.21 -12.42 15.45
N ASP A 210 -29.08 -13.73 15.62
CA ASP A 210 -28.65 -14.34 16.89
C ASP A 210 -27.14 -14.21 17.15
N ARG A 211 -26.32 -13.99 16.10
CA ARG A 211 -24.86 -13.89 16.22
C ARG A 211 -24.32 -12.73 15.42
N GLN A 212 -23.21 -12.21 15.94
CA GLN A 212 -22.43 -11.15 15.32
C GLN A 212 -21.96 -11.57 13.92
N LEU A 213 -22.20 -10.71 12.93
CA LEU A 213 -21.72 -10.92 11.57
C LEU A 213 -20.31 -10.33 11.41
N VAL A 214 -19.35 -11.17 11.03
CA VAL A 214 -17.94 -10.74 10.88
C VAL A 214 -17.61 -10.43 9.42
N ARG A 215 -17.10 -9.23 9.11
CA ARG A 215 -16.69 -8.86 7.74
C ARG A 215 -15.45 -8.00 7.71
N CYS A 216 -14.67 -8.14 6.64
CA CYS A 216 -13.42 -7.42 6.43
C CYS A 216 -13.63 -6.29 5.41
N TYR A 217 -13.07 -5.10 5.68
CA TYR A 217 -13.09 -3.98 4.75
C TYR A 217 -11.72 -3.30 4.74
N SER A 218 -11.14 -3.17 3.54
CA SER A 218 -9.84 -2.52 3.34
C SER A 218 -9.86 -1.09 3.84
N LEU A 219 -8.76 -0.69 4.47
CA LEU A 219 -8.49 0.70 4.78
C LEU A 219 -8.29 1.45 3.47
N SER A 220 -8.99 2.57 3.29
CA SER A 220 -9.03 3.35 2.04
C SER A 220 -8.30 4.70 2.15
N GLU A 221 -7.39 4.85 3.11
CA GLU A 221 -6.58 6.06 3.33
C GLU A 221 -5.11 5.69 3.59
N SER A 222 -4.20 6.66 3.52
CA SER A 222 -2.80 6.50 3.90
C SER A 222 -2.61 6.31 5.42
N ASP A 223 -1.52 5.65 5.81
CA ASP A 223 -1.09 5.52 7.22
C ASP A 223 -0.50 6.82 7.78
N ILE A 224 -0.26 7.82 6.93
CA ILE A 224 0.24 9.13 7.35
C ILE A 224 -0.84 9.91 8.12
N LYS A 225 -2.11 9.76 7.74
CA LYS A 225 -3.24 10.43 8.40
C LYS A 225 -3.80 9.60 9.55
N ARG A 226 -3.14 9.67 10.72
CA ARG A 226 -3.49 8.87 11.91
C ARG A 226 -4.56 9.48 12.82
N GLU A 227 -5.45 10.30 12.26
CA GLU A 227 -6.58 10.90 12.98
C GLU A 227 -7.81 9.99 12.98
N TYR A 228 -7.92 9.11 12.00
CA TYR A 228 -9.02 8.16 11.82
C TYR A 228 -8.54 6.98 10.97
N TYR A 229 -9.26 5.86 11.05
CA TYR A 229 -9.29 4.88 9.95
C TYR A 229 -10.41 5.24 8.98
N ARG A 230 -10.18 5.09 7.67
CA ARG A 230 -11.25 5.19 6.67
C ARG A 230 -11.51 3.82 6.05
N VAL A 231 -12.77 3.41 6.02
CA VAL A 231 -13.23 2.25 5.24
C VAL A 231 -14.32 2.70 4.28
N THR A 232 -14.30 2.22 3.04
CA THR A 232 -15.29 2.56 2.02
C THR A 232 -16.04 1.30 1.60
N ILE A 233 -17.37 1.33 1.75
CA ILE A 233 -18.20 0.13 1.78
C ILE A 233 -19.28 0.24 0.72
N LYS A 234 -19.21 -0.64 -0.28
CA LYS A 234 -20.27 -0.82 -1.27
C LYS A 234 -21.35 -1.76 -0.73
N LYS A 235 -22.61 -1.34 -0.83
CA LYS A 235 -23.81 -2.16 -0.59
C LYS A 235 -23.91 -3.23 -1.66
N GLU A 236 -23.98 -4.48 -1.21
CA GLU A 236 -24.18 -5.61 -2.11
C GLU A 236 -25.69 -5.78 -2.30
N ARG A 237 -26.18 -5.48 -3.50
CA ARG A 237 -27.60 -5.63 -3.84
C ARG A 237 -27.97 -7.11 -3.96
N ALA A 238 -29.26 -7.40 -3.88
CA ALA A 238 -29.77 -8.71 -4.25
C ALA A 238 -29.35 -9.03 -5.71
N PRO A 239 -28.81 -10.23 -5.99
CA PRO A 239 -28.47 -10.63 -7.35
C PRO A 239 -29.71 -10.58 -8.25
N ARG A 240 -29.60 -9.91 -9.40
CA ARG A 240 -30.72 -9.77 -10.35
C ARG A 240 -31.11 -11.10 -11.00
N ASP A 241 -30.12 -11.98 -11.13
CA ASP A 241 -30.20 -13.30 -11.77
C ASP A 241 -30.68 -14.41 -10.83
N LYS A 242 -30.77 -14.15 -9.51
CA LYS A 242 -31.17 -15.14 -8.50
C LYS A 242 -32.25 -14.60 -7.57
N PRO A 243 -33.52 -14.57 -8.02
CA PRO A 243 -34.63 -14.13 -7.19
C PRO A 243 -34.69 -14.97 -5.90
N GLY A 244 -34.89 -14.30 -4.76
CA GLY A 244 -34.93 -14.92 -3.43
C GLY A 244 -33.63 -14.84 -2.62
N ILE A 245 -32.50 -14.45 -3.23
CA ILE A 245 -31.28 -14.15 -2.46
C ILE A 245 -31.37 -12.71 -1.91
N PRO A 246 -31.33 -12.49 -0.58
CA PRO A 246 -31.41 -11.16 -0.01
C PRO A 246 -30.12 -10.34 -0.28
N PRO A 247 -30.17 -9.00 -0.16
CA PRO A 247 -28.98 -8.17 -0.25
C PRO A 247 -27.96 -8.52 0.84
N GLY A 248 -26.70 -8.16 0.60
CA GLY A 248 -25.61 -8.41 1.53
C GLY A 248 -25.87 -7.69 2.85
N ALA A 249 -26.05 -8.47 3.92
CA ALA A 249 -26.59 -7.90 5.15
C ALA A 249 -25.61 -6.99 5.91
N ALA A 250 -24.30 -7.28 5.91
CA ALA A 250 -23.30 -6.39 6.52
C ALA A 250 -23.20 -5.06 5.76
N SER A 251 -23.08 -5.12 4.44
CA SER A 251 -22.93 -3.92 3.61
C SER A 251 -24.22 -3.09 3.59
N THR A 252 -25.39 -3.74 3.68
CA THR A 252 -26.69 -3.08 3.91
C THR A 252 -26.72 -2.39 5.28
N TYR A 253 -26.32 -3.08 6.36
CA TYR A 253 -26.28 -2.48 7.70
C TYR A 253 -25.39 -1.23 7.75
N PHE A 254 -24.19 -1.29 7.15
CA PHE A 254 -23.31 -0.13 7.07
C PHE A 254 -23.89 1.04 6.28
N ASN A 255 -24.53 0.78 5.13
CA ASN A 255 -25.07 1.83 4.29
C ASN A 255 -26.37 2.41 4.85
N ASP A 256 -27.28 1.55 5.29
CA ASP A 256 -28.66 1.92 5.61
C ASP A 256 -28.88 2.19 7.10
N THR A 257 -28.13 1.56 8.00
CA THR A 257 -28.39 1.63 9.45
C THR A 257 -27.35 2.43 10.21
N VAL A 258 -26.06 2.19 9.98
CA VAL A 258 -24.97 2.88 10.70
C VAL A 258 -25.03 4.40 10.43
N ARG A 259 -24.86 5.21 11.47
CA ARG A 259 -24.84 6.66 11.47
C ARG A 259 -23.59 7.20 12.15
N GLU A 260 -23.35 8.50 11.97
CA GLU A 260 -22.33 9.21 12.75
C GLU A 260 -22.67 9.15 14.24
N GLY A 261 -21.66 8.95 15.09
CA GLY A 261 -21.80 8.73 16.53
C GLY A 261 -21.88 7.26 16.95
N ASP A 262 -22.28 6.36 16.06
CA ASP A 262 -22.40 4.92 16.37
C ASP A 262 -21.04 4.31 16.75
N ILE A 263 -21.10 3.26 17.59
CA ILE A 263 -19.92 2.50 18.01
C ILE A 263 -19.88 1.16 17.28
N LEU A 264 -18.73 0.86 16.67
CA LEU A 264 -18.45 -0.36 15.93
C LEU A 264 -17.29 -1.12 16.59
N ASN A 265 -17.38 -2.45 16.58
CA ASN A 265 -16.29 -3.31 17.05
C ASN A 265 -15.39 -3.69 15.87
N ALA A 266 -14.07 -3.47 16.01
CA ALA A 266 -13.07 -3.85 15.01
C ALA A 266 -11.88 -4.59 15.63
N LYS A 267 -11.33 -5.58 14.93
CA LYS A 267 -9.99 -6.13 15.21
C LYS A 267 -8.92 -5.25 14.59
N ALA A 268 -7.67 -5.43 15.05
CA ALA A 268 -6.52 -4.71 14.54
C ALA A 268 -6.38 -4.85 13.01
N PRO A 269 -5.81 -3.83 12.33
CA PRO A 269 -5.47 -3.94 10.92
C PRO A 269 -4.71 -5.23 10.63
N SER A 270 -5.13 -5.95 9.61
CA SER A 270 -4.49 -7.20 9.20
C SER A 270 -4.58 -7.40 7.69
N GLY A 271 -3.93 -8.45 7.19
CA GLY A 271 -3.86 -8.77 5.78
C GLY A 271 -2.45 -8.74 5.21
N HIS A 272 -2.26 -9.51 4.14
CA HIS A 272 -0.98 -9.70 3.46
C HIS A 272 -0.92 -9.02 2.08
N PHE A 273 -1.97 -8.31 1.69
CA PHE A 273 -2.01 -7.51 0.48
C PHE A 273 -1.68 -6.06 0.83
N TYR A 274 -0.40 -5.71 0.83
CA TYR A 274 0.04 -4.34 1.07
C TYR A 274 1.27 -3.99 0.25
N MET A 275 1.43 -2.70 -0.02
CA MET A 275 2.60 -2.17 -0.72
C MET A 275 3.73 -1.92 0.29
N ASP A 276 4.88 -2.57 0.09
CA ASP A 276 6.08 -2.31 0.89
C ASP A 276 6.58 -0.88 0.65
N THR A 277 6.44 -0.03 1.68
CA THR A 277 6.79 1.39 1.64
C THR A 277 8.30 1.65 1.72
N SER A 278 9.12 0.61 1.97
CA SER A 278 10.57 0.72 1.95
C SER A 278 11.16 0.65 0.53
N LYS A 279 10.40 0.14 -0.44
CA LYS A 279 10.83 -0.03 -1.83
C LYS A 279 10.52 1.21 -2.66
N ASP A 280 11.45 1.51 -3.57
CA ASP A 280 11.32 2.55 -4.61
C ASP A 280 10.95 1.99 -5.99
N ALA A 281 10.92 0.66 -6.15
CA ALA A 281 10.57 0.01 -7.40
C ALA A 281 9.19 0.49 -7.87
N PRO A 282 9.04 0.93 -9.12
CA PRO A 282 7.82 1.59 -9.55
C PRO A 282 6.62 0.62 -9.54
N VAL A 283 5.41 1.15 -9.36
CA VAL A 283 4.20 0.35 -9.14
C VAL A 283 3.11 0.62 -10.16
N VAL A 284 2.35 -0.43 -10.45
CA VAL A 284 1.10 -0.35 -11.21
C VAL A 284 -0.04 -0.74 -10.27
N LEU A 285 -0.92 0.21 -9.97
CA LEU A 285 -2.00 0.13 -8.99
C LEU A 285 -3.35 0.04 -9.73
N MET A 286 -4.04 -1.10 -9.67
CA MET A 286 -5.22 -1.40 -10.51
C MET A 286 -6.44 -1.75 -9.66
N GLY A 287 -7.40 -0.83 -9.57
CA GLY A 287 -8.66 -1.02 -8.85
C GLY A 287 -9.85 -1.15 -9.80
N ALA A 288 -10.74 -2.11 -9.57
CA ALA A 288 -12.02 -2.21 -10.28
C ALA A 288 -13.19 -2.19 -9.29
N GLY A 289 -14.12 -1.24 -9.48
CA GLY A 289 -15.23 -1.00 -8.55
C GLY A 289 -14.74 -0.74 -7.12
N VAL A 290 -15.34 -1.39 -6.12
CA VAL A 290 -14.94 -1.24 -4.70
C VAL A 290 -13.52 -1.73 -4.42
N GLY A 291 -12.90 -2.51 -5.32
CA GLY A 291 -11.49 -2.87 -5.27
C GLY A 291 -10.53 -1.68 -5.37
N ILE A 292 -11.02 -0.47 -5.66
CA ILE A 292 -10.23 0.76 -5.54
C ILE A 292 -9.73 1.00 -4.11
N THR A 293 -10.39 0.47 -3.08
CA THR A 293 -10.11 0.83 -1.68
C THR A 293 -8.67 0.58 -1.22
N PRO A 294 -8.09 -0.65 -1.28
CA PRO A 294 -6.70 -0.85 -0.91
C PRO A 294 -5.73 -0.18 -1.90
N ILE A 295 -6.12 -0.08 -3.17
CA ILE A 295 -5.31 0.53 -4.25
C ILE A 295 -5.15 2.04 -4.02
N LEU A 296 -6.21 2.71 -3.56
CA LEU A 296 -6.19 4.12 -3.21
C LEU A 296 -5.36 4.36 -1.94
N ALA A 297 -5.44 3.48 -0.94
CA ALA A 297 -4.57 3.58 0.24
C ALA A 297 -3.09 3.54 -0.14
N MET A 298 -2.70 2.68 -1.08
CA MET A 298 -1.33 2.65 -1.63
C MET A 298 -0.95 3.95 -2.33
N ALA A 299 -1.82 4.48 -3.20
CA ALA A 299 -1.55 5.74 -3.91
C ALA A 299 -1.48 6.95 -2.97
N ASN A 300 -2.40 7.04 -2.00
CA ASN A 300 -2.39 8.06 -0.95
C ASN A 300 -1.12 7.95 -0.10
N GLN A 301 -0.65 6.74 0.21
CA GLN A 301 0.61 6.56 0.93
C GLN A 301 1.81 7.14 0.16
N ILE A 302 1.89 6.93 -1.15
CA ILE A 302 2.96 7.51 -1.99
C ILE A 302 2.90 9.03 -1.92
N ALA A 303 1.72 9.61 -2.14
CA ALA A 303 1.52 11.06 -2.16
C ALA A 303 1.82 11.70 -0.80
N ASP A 304 1.22 11.17 0.28
CA ASP A 304 1.24 11.81 1.59
C ASP A 304 2.60 11.63 2.30
N SER A 305 3.37 10.59 1.96
CA SER A 305 4.74 10.41 2.46
C SER A 305 5.78 11.26 1.72
N GLY A 306 5.41 11.92 0.62
CA GLY A 306 6.34 12.64 -0.25
C GLY A 306 7.27 11.73 -1.05
N SER A 307 6.95 10.43 -1.15
CA SER A 307 7.74 9.46 -1.91
C SER A 307 7.80 9.84 -3.38
N LYS A 308 8.98 9.68 -3.98
CA LYS A 308 9.22 9.88 -5.42
C LYS A 308 9.02 8.60 -6.24
N ARG A 309 8.53 7.52 -5.62
CA ARG A 309 8.21 6.26 -6.27
C ARG A 309 7.20 6.50 -7.40
N GLU A 310 7.56 6.15 -8.62
CA GLU A 310 6.67 6.22 -9.78
C GLU A 310 5.49 5.27 -9.59
N ALA A 311 4.29 5.77 -9.83
CA ALA A 311 3.05 5.01 -9.73
C ALA A 311 2.14 5.24 -10.94
N TRP A 312 1.60 4.15 -11.46
CA TRP A 312 0.59 4.14 -12.51
C TRP A 312 -0.72 3.61 -11.93
N PHE A 313 -1.70 4.48 -11.76
CA PHE A 313 -2.98 4.18 -11.14
C PHE A 313 -4.06 4.00 -12.20
N PHE A 314 -4.71 2.85 -12.19
CA PHE A 314 -5.83 2.52 -13.06
C PHE A 314 -7.06 2.26 -12.22
N PHE A 315 -8.14 2.96 -12.52
CA PHE A 315 -9.44 2.72 -11.90
C PHE A 315 -10.50 2.41 -12.94
N VAL A 316 -11.23 1.31 -12.75
CA VAL A 316 -12.30 0.86 -13.65
C VAL A 316 -13.64 0.94 -12.95
N CYS A 317 -14.59 1.68 -13.53
CA CYS A 317 -15.98 1.68 -13.12
C CYS A 317 -16.91 1.71 -14.34
N ARG A 318 -18.22 1.72 -14.12
CA ARG A 318 -19.19 1.71 -15.22
C ARG A 318 -19.31 3.09 -15.86
N ASN A 319 -19.52 4.11 -15.06
CA ASN A 319 -19.70 5.50 -15.46
C ASN A 319 -19.39 6.41 -14.27
N GLY A 320 -19.61 7.71 -14.44
CA GLY A 320 -19.37 8.73 -13.43
C GLY A 320 -20.26 8.60 -12.20
N GLN A 321 -21.42 7.94 -12.29
CA GLN A 321 -22.28 7.64 -11.14
C GLN A 321 -21.70 6.55 -10.24
N GLU A 322 -20.80 5.71 -10.75
CA GLU A 322 -20.08 4.69 -9.96
C GLU A 322 -18.63 5.11 -9.66
N PHE A 323 -18.25 6.35 -9.98
CA PHE A 323 -16.91 6.87 -9.73
C PHE A 323 -16.77 7.33 -8.27
N MET A 324 -16.75 6.35 -7.36
CA MET A 324 -16.49 6.54 -5.93
C MET A 324 -15.09 7.13 -5.66
N LEU A 325 -14.94 7.86 -4.55
CA LEU A 325 -13.65 8.46 -4.14
C LEU A 325 -13.04 9.41 -5.19
N ARG A 326 -13.88 10.01 -6.04
CA ARG A 326 -13.47 10.91 -7.13
C ARG A 326 -12.56 12.04 -6.63
N GLN A 327 -12.87 12.64 -5.49
CA GLN A 327 -12.07 13.74 -4.93
C GLN A 327 -10.64 13.30 -4.58
N ASP A 328 -10.47 12.10 -4.04
CA ASP A 328 -9.15 11.53 -3.77
C ASP A 328 -8.38 11.31 -5.07
N VAL A 329 -9.02 10.73 -6.10
CA VAL A 329 -8.40 10.49 -7.39
C VAL A 329 -7.98 11.80 -8.06
N GLU A 330 -8.84 12.82 -8.07
CA GLU A 330 -8.53 14.14 -8.63
C GLU A 330 -7.43 14.89 -7.85
N ARG A 331 -7.32 14.63 -6.53
CA ARG A 331 -6.18 15.12 -5.74
C ARG A 331 -4.88 14.44 -6.17
N LEU A 332 -4.91 13.11 -6.33
CA LEU A 332 -3.73 12.32 -6.72
C LEU A 332 -3.26 12.67 -8.15
N ARG A 333 -4.14 13.09 -9.06
CA ARG A 333 -3.74 13.57 -10.41
C ARG A 333 -2.75 14.74 -10.37
N LYS A 334 -2.71 15.50 -9.27
CA LYS A 334 -1.82 16.65 -9.09
C LYS A 334 -0.43 16.25 -8.58
N VAL A 335 -0.21 14.97 -8.28
CA VAL A 335 1.07 14.45 -7.78
C VAL A 335 1.93 14.03 -8.97
N GLU A 336 3.08 14.68 -9.13
CA GLU A 336 3.95 14.56 -10.32
C GLU A 336 4.33 13.11 -10.68
N ASN A 337 4.60 12.27 -9.68
CA ASN A 337 5.02 10.89 -9.85
C ASN A 337 3.86 9.88 -9.86
N ILE A 338 2.60 10.33 -9.90
CA ILE A 338 1.42 9.46 -9.99
C ILE A 338 0.66 9.77 -11.29
N ARG A 339 0.64 8.80 -12.20
CA ARG A 339 -0.10 8.87 -13.47
C ARG A 339 -1.42 8.12 -13.34
N ILE A 340 -2.53 8.75 -13.69
CA ILE A 340 -3.87 8.23 -13.42
C ILE A 340 -4.63 7.99 -14.72
N PHE A 341 -5.29 6.83 -14.81
CA PHE A 341 -6.20 6.44 -15.89
C PHE A 341 -7.51 5.89 -15.32
N VAL A 342 -8.60 6.63 -15.54
CA VAL A 342 -9.96 6.21 -15.20
C VAL A 342 -10.64 5.65 -16.43
N CYS A 343 -11.10 4.41 -16.33
CA CYS A 343 -11.71 3.66 -17.42
C CYS A 343 -13.21 3.48 -17.17
N PHE A 344 -14.05 3.93 -18.10
CA PHE A 344 -15.50 3.74 -18.04
C PHE A 344 -15.93 2.63 -18.99
N THR A 345 -16.54 1.59 -18.44
CA THR A 345 -17.02 0.43 -19.24
C THR A 345 -18.37 0.69 -19.91
N LYS A 346 -19.16 1.63 -19.39
CA LYS A 346 -20.47 2.03 -19.93
C LYS A 346 -20.77 3.50 -19.56
N PRO A 347 -20.10 4.48 -20.18
CA PRO A 347 -20.35 5.91 -19.94
C PRO A 347 -21.84 6.26 -20.06
N ALA A 348 -22.31 7.16 -19.20
CA ALA A 348 -23.68 7.69 -19.27
C ALA A 348 -23.81 8.73 -20.39
N PRO A 349 -25.02 8.98 -20.92
CA PRO A 349 -25.24 10.06 -21.88
C PRO A 349 -24.71 11.40 -21.36
N GLY A 350 -23.91 12.09 -22.19
CA GLY A 350 -23.28 13.37 -21.83
C GLY A 350 -21.88 13.25 -21.21
N GLU A 351 -21.46 12.07 -20.77
CA GLU A 351 -20.09 11.83 -20.31
C GLU A 351 -19.13 11.74 -21.50
N THR A 352 -18.02 12.47 -21.43
CA THR A 352 -17.06 12.64 -22.53
C THR A 352 -15.66 12.22 -22.09
N LYS A 353 -15.05 11.35 -22.89
CA LYS A 353 -13.64 10.95 -22.73
C LYS A 353 -12.71 12.17 -22.84
N GLY A 354 -11.69 12.21 -21.99
CA GLY A 354 -10.76 13.32 -21.84
C GLY A 354 -11.26 14.44 -20.93
N ARG A 355 -12.54 14.42 -20.53
CA ARG A 355 -13.12 15.34 -19.54
C ARG A 355 -13.57 14.60 -18.27
N ASP A 356 -14.43 13.60 -18.43
CA ASP A 356 -15.06 12.91 -17.30
C ASP A 356 -14.36 11.60 -16.92
N TYR A 357 -13.65 11.01 -17.89
CA TYR A 357 -12.87 9.78 -17.77
C TYR A 357 -11.77 9.74 -18.85
N ASP A 358 -10.80 8.83 -18.73
CA ASP A 358 -9.61 8.80 -19.59
C ASP A 358 -9.70 7.77 -20.72
N ARG A 359 -10.26 6.58 -20.45
CA ARG A 359 -10.28 5.45 -21.39
C ARG A 359 -11.65 4.75 -21.46
N ASP A 360 -12.02 4.30 -22.64
CA ASP A 360 -13.25 3.52 -22.84
C ASP A 360 -13.01 2.04 -22.53
N GLY A 361 -14.03 1.39 -21.99
CA GLY A 361 -14.05 -0.07 -21.81
C GLY A 361 -13.36 -0.56 -20.54
N ARG A 362 -13.04 -1.86 -20.54
CA ARG A 362 -12.35 -2.53 -19.43
C ARG A 362 -10.85 -2.23 -19.54
N LEU A 363 -10.15 -2.26 -18.40
CA LEU A 363 -8.68 -2.30 -18.40
C LEU A 363 -8.20 -3.56 -19.12
N SER A 364 -7.23 -3.42 -20.01
CA SER A 364 -6.68 -4.50 -20.82
C SER A 364 -5.15 -4.46 -20.82
N ILE A 365 -4.51 -5.60 -21.09
CA ILE A 365 -3.04 -5.66 -21.26
C ILE A 365 -2.60 -4.81 -22.46
N ALA A 366 -3.42 -4.69 -23.50
CA ALA A 366 -3.15 -3.81 -24.63
C ALA A 366 -3.03 -2.35 -24.19
N LEU A 367 -3.95 -1.88 -23.34
CA LEU A 367 -3.87 -0.53 -22.77
C LEU A 367 -2.63 -0.39 -21.85
N LEU A 368 -2.31 -1.40 -21.05
CA LEU A 368 -1.09 -1.35 -20.22
C LEU A 368 0.18 -1.25 -21.09
N LYS A 369 0.28 -2.03 -22.17
CA LYS A 369 1.38 -1.97 -23.14
C LYS A 369 1.47 -0.63 -23.87
N GLU A 370 0.32 0.02 -24.11
CA GLU A 370 0.26 1.34 -24.74
C GLU A 370 0.87 2.43 -23.84
N VAL A 371 0.59 2.40 -22.54
CA VAL A 371 0.92 3.51 -21.63
C VAL A 371 2.15 3.27 -20.76
N LEU A 372 2.47 2.01 -20.43
CA LEU A 372 3.59 1.68 -19.55
C LEU A 372 4.89 1.59 -20.35
N PRO A 373 5.97 2.30 -19.94
CA PRO A 373 7.28 2.19 -20.57
C PRO A 373 7.95 0.82 -20.46
N SER A 374 7.52 -0.04 -19.53
CA SER A 374 8.15 -1.31 -19.20
C SER A 374 7.14 -2.29 -18.59
N SER A 375 7.50 -3.57 -18.50
CA SER A 375 6.78 -4.59 -17.71
C SER A 375 7.46 -4.87 -16.37
N THR A 376 8.54 -4.15 -16.04
CA THR A 376 9.36 -4.38 -14.83
C THR A 376 8.85 -3.68 -13.56
N TYR A 377 7.52 -3.56 -13.43
CA TYR A 377 6.84 -2.93 -12.29
C TYR A 377 6.38 -3.98 -11.27
N ASP A 378 6.10 -3.55 -10.04
CA ASP A 378 5.28 -4.33 -9.10
C ASP A 378 3.80 -4.00 -9.35
N PHE A 379 2.99 -5.01 -9.68
CA PHE A 379 1.58 -4.86 -10.02
C PHE A 379 0.72 -5.20 -8.79
N PHE A 380 -0.15 -4.29 -8.38
CA PHE A 380 -1.13 -4.49 -7.32
C PHE A 380 -2.53 -4.38 -7.92
N MET A 381 -3.35 -5.41 -7.78
CA MET A 381 -4.71 -5.41 -8.32
C MET A 381 -5.76 -5.89 -7.33
N CYS A 382 -6.91 -5.23 -7.34
CA CYS A 382 -8.06 -5.64 -6.55
C CYS A 382 -9.35 -5.34 -7.30
N GLY A 383 -10.26 -6.32 -7.33
CA GLY A 383 -11.51 -6.19 -8.06
C GLY A 383 -12.28 -7.51 -8.15
N SER A 384 -13.19 -7.60 -9.13
CA SER A 384 -13.98 -8.81 -9.36
C SER A 384 -13.13 -10.00 -9.79
N GLY A 385 -13.60 -11.22 -9.51
CA GLY A 385 -12.88 -12.43 -9.87
C GLY A 385 -12.55 -12.60 -11.37
N PRO A 386 -13.43 -12.21 -12.32
CA PRO A 386 -13.09 -12.15 -13.74
C PRO A 386 -11.98 -11.12 -14.03
N PHE A 387 -12.12 -9.89 -13.54
CA PHE A 387 -11.11 -8.84 -13.72
C PHE A 387 -9.71 -9.26 -13.28
N MET A 388 -9.59 -9.86 -12.09
CA MET A 388 -8.30 -10.29 -11.58
C MET A 388 -7.70 -11.46 -12.38
N LYS A 389 -8.52 -12.40 -12.86
CA LYS A 389 -8.04 -13.49 -13.73
C LYS A 389 -7.52 -12.94 -15.05
N ASP A 390 -8.32 -12.14 -15.74
CA ASP A 390 -7.98 -11.58 -17.05
C ASP A 390 -6.67 -10.77 -16.98
N MET A 391 -6.47 -9.99 -15.91
CA MET A 391 -5.23 -9.24 -15.69
C MET A 391 -4.06 -10.14 -15.29
N TYR A 392 -4.26 -11.13 -14.43
CA TYR A 392 -3.20 -12.04 -14.03
C TYR A 392 -2.66 -12.83 -15.24
N ASP A 393 -3.55 -13.52 -15.95
CA ASP A 393 -3.19 -14.36 -17.10
C ASP A 393 -2.48 -13.53 -18.18
N GLY A 394 -3.02 -12.34 -18.47
CA GLY A 394 -2.45 -11.44 -19.45
C GLY A 394 -1.11 -10.82 -19.04
N LEU A 395 -0.85 -10.58 -17.75
CA LEU A 395 0.45 -10.11 -17.26
C LEU A 395 1.50 -11.23 -17.33
N ILE A 396 1.12 -12.47 -17.01
CA ILE A 396 2.00 -13.64 -17.17
C ILE A 396 2.35 -13.84 -18.65
N GLU A 397 1.38 -13.75 -19.56
CA GLU A 397 1.61 -13.83 -21.00
C GLU A 397 2.51 -12.70 -21.49
N TRP A 398 2.41 -11.50 -20.89
CA TRP A 398 3.33 -10.39 -21.16
C TRP A 398 4.72 -10.58 -20.52
N GLY A 399 4.96 -11.66 -19.76
CA GLY A 399 6.26 -11.98 -19.19
C GLY A 399 6.55 -11.27 -17.86
N VAL A 400 5.53 -10.75 -17.17
CA VAL A 400 5.70 -10.23 -15.81
C VAL A 400 5.95 -11.40 -14.86
N PRO A 401 7.03 -11.39 -14.05
CA PRO A 401 7.27 -12.46 -13.08
C PRO A 401 6.14 -12.56 -12.04
N ASP A 402 5.66 -13.77 -11.74
CA ASP A 402 4.55 -13.98 -10.77
C ASP A 402 4.80 -13.33 -9.41
N GLY A 403 6.06 -13.31 -8.95
CA GLY A 403 6.47 -12.68 -7.69
C GLY A 403 6.29 -11.16 -7.64
N ARG A 404 6.00 -10.50 -8.78
CA ARG A 404 5.69 -9.08 -8.89
C ARG A 404 4.20 -8.80 -9.11
N ILE A 405 3.36 -9.83 -9.15
CA ILE A 405 1.92 -9.68 -9.33
C ILE A 405 1.23 -9.93 -7.99
N HIS A 406 0.72 -8.88 -7.39
CA HIS A 406 0.04 -8.91 -6.09
C HIS A 406 -1.45 -8.67 -6.30
N PHE A 407 -2.30 -9.51 -5.70
CA PHE A 407 -3.74 -9.35 -5.82
C PHE A 407 -4.49 -9.74 -4.54
N GLU A 408 -5.64 -9.12 -4.34
CA GLU A 408 -6.59 -9.47 -3.28
C GLU A 408 -8.01 -9.61 -3.83
N ALA A 409 -8.63 -10.74 -3.53
CA ALA A 409 -10.02 -11.03 -3.90
C ALA A 409 -10.96 -10.69 -2.74
N PHE A 410 -12.04 -9.97 -3.06
CA PHE A 410 -13.14 -9.76 -2.13
C PHE A 410 -14.14 -10.91 -2.29
N GLY A 411 -14.02 -11.93 -1.43
CA GLY A 411 -14.77 -13.19 -1.53
C GLY A 411 -13.89 -14.36 -1.96
N PRO A 412 -14.48 -15.49 -2.41
CA PRO A 412 -13.72 -16.70 -2.76
C PRO A 412 -12.58 -16.42 -3.75
N ALA A 413 -11.42 -17.03 -3.50
CA ALA A 413 -10.25 -16.87 -4.35
C ALA A 413 -10.56 -17.31 -5.79
N SER A 414 -10.28 -16.45 -6.76
CA SER A 414 -10.65 -16.69 -8.17
C SER A 414 -9.47 -16.85 -9.12
N VAL A 415 -8.25 -16.58 -8.66
CA VAL A 415 -7.02 -16.62 -9.48
C VAL A 415 -6.20 -17.83 -9.04
N LYS A 416 -5.82 -18.68 -10.00
CA LYS A 416 -4.89 -19.79 -9.79
C LYS A 416 -3.49 -19.32 -10.17
N ARG A 417 -2.54 -19.42 -9.24
CA ARG A 417 -1.15 -19.06 -9.56
C ARG A 417 -0.49 -20.12 -10.42
N VAL A 418 0.37 -19.70 -11.34
CA VAL A 418 1.31 -20.61 -11.99
C VAL A 418 2.32 -21.05 -10.95
N ALA A 419 2.38 -22.35 -10.66
CA ALA A 419 3.33 -22.89 -9.69
C ALA A 419 4.77 -22.63 -10.16
N THR A 420 5.43 -21.61 -9.63
CA THR A 420 6.88 -21.54 -9.69
C THR A 420 7.41 -22.66 -8.82
N ALA A 421 8.07 -23.65 -9.42
CA ALA A 421 8.61 -24.82 -8.76
C ALA A 421 9.55 -24.43 -7.60
N LYS A 422 8.99 -24.28 -6.40
CA LYS A 422 9.67 -24.64 -5.16
C LYS A 422 9.43 -26.13 -4.98
N ILE A 423 10.49 -26.91 -5.07
CA ILE A 423 10.52 -28.33 -4.71
C ILE A 423 10.06 -28.42 -3.25
N GLY A 424 8.90 -29.04 -2.99
CA GLY A 424 8.48 -29.38 -1.63
C GLY A 424 6.99 -29.20 -1.27
N SER A 425 6.06 -29.71 -2.07
CA SER A 425 4.88 -30.49 -1.62
C SER A 425 3.88 -30.61 -2.78
N PRO A 426 3.41 -31.83 -3.12
CA PRO A 426 2.32 -31.97 -4.09
C PRO A 426 1.07 -31.25 -3.57
N ALA A 427 0.33 -30.62 -4.49
CA ALA A 427 -1.02 -30.15 -4.20
C ALA A 427 -1.82 -31.34 -3.65
N ALA A 428 -2.24 -31.25 -2.39
CA ALA A 428 -2.91 -32.34 -1.71
C ALA A 428 -4.35 -32.45 -2.21
N GLU A 429 -4.63 -33.51 -2.96
CA GLU A 429 -5.98 -33.83 -3.42
C GLU A 429 -6.94 -33.93 -2.24
N ALA A 430 -8.12 -33.32 -2.39
CA ALA A 430 -9.21 -33.48 -1.43
C ALA A 430 -9.64 -34.95 -1.37
N ALA A 431 -10.22 -35.36 -0.24
CA ALA A 431 -10.77 -36.71 -0.10
C ALA A 431 -11.69 -37.07 -1.28
N PRO A 432 -11.62 -38.31 -1.80
CA PRO A 432 -12.66 -38.81 -2.69
C PRO A 432 -14.02 -38.73 -1.98
N ALA A 433 -15.09 -38.56 -2.76
CA ALA A 433 -16.46 -38.50 -2.25
C ALA A 433 -16.74 -39.71 -1.31
N GLY A 434 -17.25 -39.43 -0.11
CA GLY A 434 -17.59 -40.44 0.91
C GLY A 434 -16.89 -40.30 2.27
N GLY A 435 -15.96 -39.35 2.44
CA GLY A 435 -15.30 -39.11 3.74
C GLY A 435 -16.26 -38.54 4.80
N LYS A 436 -16.10 -38.92 6.07
CA LYS A 436 -16.92 -38.42 7.19
C LYS A 436 -16.33 -37.13 7.78
N VAL A 437 -17.19 -36.14 8.00
CA VAL A 437 -16.83 -34.87 8.67
C VAL A 437 -17.69 -34.74 9.91
N ALA A 438 -17.08 -34.88 11.09
CA ALA A 438 -17.77 -34.72 12.37
C ALA A 438 -17.51 -33.32 12.95
N PHE A 439 -18.58 -32.61 13.29
CA PHE A 439 -18.56 -31.33 13.98
C PHE A 439 -18.85 -31.58 15.46
N ALA A 440 -17.78 -31.81 16.22
CA ALA A 440 -17.83 -32.41 17.55
C ALA A 440 -18.56 -31.55 18.60
N LYS A 441 -18.52 -30.23 18.46
CA LYS A 441 -19.14 -29.31 19.41
C LYS A 441 -20.62 -29.11 19.11
N SER A 442 -20.99 -29.19 17.84
CA SER A 442 -22.38 -29.13 17.37
C SER A 442 -23.07 -30.50 17.38
N HIS A 443 -22.34 -31.60 17.62
CA HIS A 443 -22.85 -32.99 17.55
C HIS A 443 -23.49 -33.32 16.20
N VAL A 444 -22.91 -32.81 15.11
CA VAL A 444 -23.39 -33.04 13.74
C VAL A 444 -22.35 -33.82 12.96
N ASP A 445 -22.77 -34.94 12.38
CA ASP A 445 -21.98 -35.69 11.41
C ASP A 445 -22.49 -35.38 10.00
N ALA A 446 -21.56 -35.09 9.09
CA ALA A 446 -21.83 -34.82 7.69
C ALA A 446 -20.97 -35.70 6.79
N VAL A 447 -21.43 -35.90 5.56
CA VAL A 447 -20.67 -36.64 4.54
C VAL A 447 -20.07 -35.65 3.56
N TRP A 448 -18.77 -35.80 3.30
CA TRP A 448 -18.08 -35.09 2.24
C TRP A 448 -18.29 -35.82 0.92
N ASP A 449 -19.29 -35.39 0.15
CA ASP A 449 -19.61 -35.93 -1.17
C ASP A 449 -18.93 -35.17 -2.33
N GLY A 450 -18.13 -34.14 -2.00
CA GLY A 450 -17.46 -33.27 -2.98
C GLY A 450 -18.34 -32.18 -3.59
N THR A 451 -19.62 -32.08 -3.22
CA THR A 451 -20.52 -31.01 -3.70
C THR A 451 -20.27 -29.69 -2.98
N ALA A 452 -19.91 -29.75 -1.69
CA ALA A 452 -19.53 -28.58 -0.91
C ALA A 452 -18.16 -28.05 -1.37
N ALA A 453 -18.06 -26.73 -1.57
CA ALA A 453 -16.82 -26.11 -2.05
C ALA A 453 -15.65 -26.18 -1.03
N ASN A 454 -15.97 -26.22 0.27
CA ASN A 454 -15.05 -26.25 1.40
C ASN A 454 -15.78 -26.71 2.68
N LEU A 455 -15.04 -26.96 3.76
CA LEU A 455 -15.57 -27.41 5.06
C LEU A 455 -16.58 -26.43 5.67
N TYR A 456 -16.45 -25.13 5.43
CA TYR A 456 -17.40 -24.13 5.90
C TYR A 456 -18.77 -24.24 5.22
N GLU A 457 -18.81 -24.40 3.89
CA GLU A 457 -20.08 -24.59 3.18
C GLU A 457 -20.74 -25.92 3.55
N LEU A 458 -19.95 -26.99 3.79
CA LEU A 458 -20.48 -28.26 4.31
C LEU A 458 -21.10 -28.08 5.70
N ALA A 459 -20.38 -27.41 6.61
CA ALA A 459 -20.87 -27.10 7.96
C ALA A 459 -22.20 -26.34 7.89
N LYS A 460 -22.23 -25.27 7.10
CA LYS A 460 -23.39 -24.42 6.90
C LYS A 460 -24.59 -25.17 6.32
N ALA A 461 -24.38 -26.05 5.34
CA ALA A 461 -25.44 -26.88 4.75
C ALA A 461 -26.07 -27.84 5.78
N ASN A 462 -25.30 -28.26 6.80
CA ASN A 462 -25.74 -29.14 7.88
C ASN A 462 -26.09 -28.37 9.17
N GLY A 463 -26.30 -27.05 9.08
CA GLY A 463 -26.71 -26.23 10.22
C GLY A 463 -25.60 -25.91 11.24
N VAL A 464 -24.36 -26.33 11.00
CA VAL A 464 -23.20 -26.03 11.83
C VAL A 464 -22.67 -24.63 11.51
N ARG A 465 -22.50 -23.82 12.55
CA ARG A 465 -22.15 -22.40 12.41
C ARG A 465 -20.69 -22.16 12.78
N ILE A 466 -19.83 -21.99 11.77
CA ILE A 466 -18.43 -21.58 11.91
C ILE A 466 -18.30 -20.07 11.64
N ASP A 467 -17.47 -19.36 12.40
CA ASP A 467 -17.22 -17.93 12.15
C ASP A 467 -16.51 -17.74 10.80
N TYR A 468 -16.84 -16.67 10.07
CA TYR A 468 -16.31 -16.44 8.73
C TYR A 468 -16.24 -14.95 8.41
N GLY A 469 -15.10 -14.51 7.86
CA GLY A 469 -14.83 -13.13 7.47
C GLY A 469 -14.59 -12.97 5.96
N CYS A 470 -13.36 -13.26 5.50
CA CYS A 470 -12.92 -12.99 4.13
C CYS A 470 -13.33 -14.02 3.07
N GLY A 471 -13.46 -15.31 3.42
CA GLY A 471 -13.68 -16.39 2.44
C GLY A 471 -12.53 -16.81 1.57
N ALA A 472 -11.39 -16.15 1.72
CA ALA A 472 -10.21 -16.37 0.89
C ALA A 472 -9.02 -16.91 1.70
N GLY A 473 -9.26 -17.49 2.88
CA GLY A 473 -8.19 -18.03 3.73
C GLY A 473 -7.16 -16.99 4.20
N SER A 474 -7.54 -15.71 4.27
CA SER A 474 -6.62 -14.59 4.51
C SER A 474 -6.79 -13.89 5.86
N CYS A 475 -7.89 -14.14 6.60
CA CYS A 475 -8.24 -13.39 7.82
C CYS A 475 -8.26 -14.19 9.12
N GLY A 476 -8.10 -15.51 9.07
CA GLY A 476 -8.16 -16.36 10.26
C GLY A 476 -9.52 -16.46 10.98
N SER A 477 -10.55 -15.72 10.54
CA SER A 477 -11.86 -15.77 11.23
C SER A 477 -12.54 -17.15 11.16
N CYS A 478 -12.15 -17.98 10.18
CA CYS A 478 -12.67 -19.33 9.98
C CYS A 478 -11.76 -20.42 10.58
N VAL A 479 -10.88 -20.07 11.51
CA VAL A 479 -10.01 -21.03 12.20
C VAL A 479 -10.87 -21.94 13.08
N VAL A 480 -10.69 -23.25 12.89
CA VAL A 480 -11.35 -24.30 13.68
C VAL A 480 -10.30 -25.33 14.08
N ALA A 481 -10.33 -25.77 15.34
CA ALA A 481 -9.43 -26.82 15.82
C ALA A 481 -9.79 -28.17 15.15
N VAL A 482 -8.75 -28.90 14.73
CA VAL A 482 -8.86 -30.26 14.19
C VAL A 482 -8.58 -31.23 15.33
N LYS A 483 -9.60 -31.94 15.80
CA LYS A 483 -9.46 -32.95 16.86
C LYS A 483 -8.80 -34.22 16.36
N SER A 484 -9.12 -34.63 15.12
CA SER A 484 -8.49 -35.75 14.43
C SER A 484 -8.67 -35.64 12.92
N GLY A 485 -7.82 -36.33 12.16
CA GLY A 485 -7.81 -36.26 10.70
C GLY A 485 -6.93 -35.13 10.16
N GLU A 486 -6.98 -34.93 8.84
CA GLU A 486 -6.15 -33.93 8.15
C GLU A 486 -7.03 -33.07 7.21
N VAL A 487 -6.68 -31.79 7.09
CA VAL A 487 -7.34 -30.83 6.19
C VAL A 487 -6.31 -30.35 5.16
N THR A 488 -6.67 -30.44 3.88
CA THR A 488 -5.88 -29.95 2.75
C THR A 488 -6.39 -28.60 2.27
N TYR A 489 -5.55 -27.93 1.48
CA TYR A 489 -5.91 -26.72 0.77
C TYR A 489 -5.57 -26.89 -0.71
N LYS A 490 -6.48 -26.45 -1.59
CA LYS A 490 -6.24 -26.41 -3.04
C LYS A 490 -5.08 -25.46 -3.37
N ASP A 491 -5.07 -24.30 -2.71
CA ASP A 491 -4.00 -23.32 -2.75
C ASP A 491 -3.53 -23.03 -1.32
N PRO A 492 -2.22 -22.83 -1.06
CA PRO A 492 -1.72 -22.48 0.26
C PRO A 492 -2.44 -21.23 0.81
N PRO A 493 -3.05 -21.30 2.01
CA PRO A 493 -3.71 -20.14 2.60
C PRO A 493 -2.68 -19.07 2.97
N ARG A 494 -3.10 -17.80 2.92
CA ARG A 494 -2.24 -16.67 3.29
C ARG A 494 -2.13 -16.49 4.80
N PHE A 495 -3.18 -16.83 5.53
CA PHE A 495 -3.17 -16.82 6.98
C PHE A 495 -2.45 -18.07 7.50
N ALA A 496 -1.39 -17.87 8.29
CA ALA A 496 -0.68 -18.97 8.94
C ALA A 496 -1.59 -19.61 9.99
N VAL A 497 -1.74 -20.93 9.93
CA VAL A 497 -2.57 -21.70 10.85
C VAL A 497 -1.66 -22.48 11.79
N GLU A 498 -1.92 -22.41 13.08
CA GLU A 498 -1.20 -23.21 14.08
C GLU A 498 -1.47 -24.71 13.88
N ALA A 499 -0.51 -25.54 14.28
CA ALA A 499 -0.65 -26.99 14.21
C ALA A 499 -1.89 -27.44 15.02
N GLY A 500 -2.69 -28.35 14.47
CA GLY A 500 -3.95 -28.78 15.07
C GLY A 500 -5.15 -27.86 14.81
N SER A 501 -5.02 -26.89 13.90
CA SER A 501 -6.14 -26.05 13.43
C SER A 501 -6.21 -26.00 11.91
N CYS A 502 -7.36 -25.61 11.37
CA CYS A 502 -7.57 -25.44 9.93
C CYS A 502 -8.40 -24.19 9.61
N LEU A 503 -8.32 -23.69 8.37
CA LEU A 503 -9.19 -22.64 7.85
C LEU A 503 -10.39 -23.26 7.11
N ALA A 504 -11.52 -23.42 7.79
CA ALA A 504 -12.70 -24.09 7.22
C ALA A 504 -13.21 -23.45 5.92
N CYS A 505 -12.99 -22.15 5.73
CA CYS A 505 -13.46 -21.40 4.57
C CYS A 505 -12.71 -21.67 3.26
N VAL A 506 -11.56 -22.34 3.32
CA VAL A 506 -10.78 -22.76 2.13
C VAL A 506 -10.27 -24.20 2.24
N GLY A 507 -10.38 -24.82 3.40
CA GLY A 507 -9.95 -26.18 3.68
C GLY A 507 -10.93 -27.22 3.14
N CYS A 508 -10.38 -28.34 2.69
CA CYS A 508 -11.07 -29.56 2.30
C CYS A 508 -10.57 -30.72 3.17
N PRO A 509 -11.40 -31.69 3.56
CA PRO A 509 -10.95 -32.84 4.33
C PRO A 509 -10.04 -33.74 3.49
N LYS A 510 -9.12 -34.45 4.16
CA LYS A 510 -8.29 -35.52 3.60
C LYS A 510 -8.66 -36.84 4.30
N GLY A 511 -9.72 -37.48 3.84
CA GLY A 511 -10.37 -38.58 4.53
C GLY A 511 -11.26 -38.10 5.67
N ASP A 512 -11.44 -38.94 6.69
CA ASP A 512 -12.28 -38.64 7.83
C ASP A 512 -11.64 -37.57 8.72
N VAL A 513 -12.42 -36.55 9.11
CA VAL A 513 -11.94 -35.44 9.95
C VAL A 513 -12.96 -35.11 11.04
N VAL A 514 -12.45 -34.76 12.22
CA VAL A 514 -13.24 -34.29 13.36
C VAL A 514 -12.82 -32.86 13.67
N LEU A 515 -13.76 -31.92 13.56
CA LEU A 515 -13.57 -30.50 13.81
C LEU A 515 -14.26 -30.08 15.11
N ASP A 516 -13.63 -29.18 15.88
CA ASP A 516 -14.22 -28.60 17.09
C ASP A 516 -15.18 -27.43 16.76
N ALA A 517 -16.23 -27.73 15.98
CA ALA A 517 -17.24 -26.77 15.55
C ALA A 517 -18.66 -27.26 15.84
#